data_AF-A0AA51MPE1-F1
#
_entry.id   AF-A0AA51MPE1-F1
#
_cell.length_a   1.000
_cell.length_b   1.000
_cell.length_c   1.000
_cell.angle_alpha   90.00
_cell.angle_beta   90.00
_cell.angle_gamma   90.00
#
_symmetry.space_group_name_H-M   'P 1'
#
loop_
_entity.id
_entity.type
_entity.pdbx_description
1 polymer ?
#
loop_
_entity_poly.entity_id
_entity_poly.type
_entity_poly.pdbx_seq_one_letter_code
_entity_poly.pdbx_strand_id
1 'polypeptide(L)'
;MSNPLLTPDQQAHVASVRALQHFDTPTLSDNTPINWERLHALIPWIAFLFAGFVWATFLLIPTAFGLHYAGMFPAASNWLYVLMGLTLCLACFVAAQVKHGARAILFAFAVLLLSYWF
;
A
#
# COMPACT_ATOMS: atom_id res chain seq x y z
N MET A 1 -51.38 -37.99 3.69
CA MET A 1 -50.30 -38.67 2.93
C MET A 1 -49.38 -39.34 3.94
N SER A 2 -49.43 -40.66 4.05
CA SER A 2 -48.64 -41.46 4.99
C SER A 2 -47.25 -41.74 4.40
N ASN A 3 -46.18 -41.40 5.12
CA ASN A 3 -44.82 -41.79 4.72
C ASN A 3 -44.71 -43.33 4.77
N PRO A 4 -44.19 -43.98 3.72
CA PRO A 4 -43.97 -45.42 3.74
C PRO A 4 -42.97 -45.77 4.85
N LEU A 5 -43.31 -46.79 5.65
CA LEU A 5 -42.46 -47.30 6.72
C LEU A 5 -41.21 -47.92 6.08
N LEU A 6 -40.06 -47.26 6.21
CA LEU A 6 -38.78 -47.80 5.75
C LEU A 6 -38.44 -49.06 6.56
N THR A 7 -37.89 -50.06 5.89
CA THR A 7 -37.37 -51.25 6.58
C THR A 7 -36.13 -50.88 7.40
N PRO A 8 -35.80 -51.65 8.46
CA PRO A 8 -34.66 -51.37 9.33
C PRO A 8 -33.34 -51.22 8.56
N ASP A 9 -33.15 -52.00 7.49
CA ASP A 9 -31.95 -51.95 6.65
C ASP A 9 -31.84 -50.65 5.85
N GLN A 10 -32.98 -50.12 5.38
CA GLN A 10 -33.01 -48.83 4.68
C GLN A 10 -32.73 -47.68 5.64
N GLN A 11 -33.18 -47.78 6.89
CA GLN A 11 -32.87 -46.78 7.92
C GLN A 11 -31.36 -46.73 8.22
N ALA A 12 -30.70 -47.88 8.32
CA ALA A 12 -29.26 -47.97 8.54
C ALA A 12 -28.46 -47.36 7.37
N HIS A 13 -28.88 -47.62 6.13
CA HIS A 13 -28.23 -47.04 4.94
C HIS A 13 -28.43 -45.51 4.84
N VAL A 14 -29.61 -45.00 5.20
CA VAL A 14 -29.84 -43.54 5.22
C VAL A 14 -29.01 -42.87 6.31
N ALA A 15 -28.85 -43.52 7.47
CA ALA A 15 -28.01 -43.02 8.55
C ALA A 15 -26.52 -42.96 8.16
N SER A 16 -26.00 -43.98 7.46
CA SER A 16 -24.60 -44.01 7.03
C SER A 16 -24.30 -42.98 5.94
N VAL A 17 -25.20 -42.80 4.96
CA VAL A 17 -25.06 -41.76 3.93
C VAL A 17 -25.13 -40.37 4.54
N ARG A 18 -26.02 -40.14 5.51
CA ARG A 18 -26.10 -38.86 6.23
C ARG A 18 -24.85 -38.57 7.05
N ALA A 19 -24.26 -39.60 7.68
CA ALA A 19 -23.00 -39.46 8.40
C ALA A 19 -21.82 -39.12 7.47
N LEU A 20 -21.80 -39.68 6.26
CA LEU A 20 -20.79 -39.35 5.23
C LEU A 20 -20.97 -37.95 4.63
N GLN A 21 -22.20 -37.46 4.52
CA GLN A 21 -22.49 -36.10 4.06
C GLN A 21 -22.15 -35.03 5.11
N HIS A 22 -22.02 -35.41 6.38
CA HIS A 22 -21.63 -34.50 7.46
C HIS A 22 -20.11 -34.42 7.64
N PHE A 23 -19.33 -35.18 6.86
CA PHE A 23 -17.91 -34.90 6.66
C PHE A 23 -17.81 -33.65 5.77
N ASP A 24 -17.94 -32.51 6.43
CA ASP A 24 -17.76 -31.18 5.89
C ASP A 24 -16.46 -31.15 5.07
N THR A 25 -16.59 -31.16 3.75
CA THR A 25 -15.53 -30.65 2.88
C THR A 25 -15.30 -29.21 3.34
N PRO A 26 -14.10 -28.86 3.87
CA PRO A 26 -13.82 -27.47 4.21
C PRO A 26 -13.93 -26.69 2.90
N THR A 27 -15.03 -25.99 2.75
CA THR A 27 -15.25 -25.10 1.62
C THR A 27 -14.28 -23.94 1.87
N LEU A 28 -13.14 -23.98 1.17
CA LEU A 28 -12.18 -22.90 1.01
C LEU A 28 -12.82 -21.72 0.24
N SER A 29 -14.05 -21.35 0.60
CA SER A 29 -14.71 -20.12 0.18
C SER A 29 -14.46 -19.08 1.26
N ASP A 30 -13.19 -18.84 1.58
CA ASP A 30 -12.78 -17.70 2.40
C ASP A 30 -12.81 -16.45 1.50
N ASN A 31 -14.01 -16.13 1.02
CA ASN A 31 -14.35 -14.91 0.30
C ASN A 31 -14.42 -13.78 1.33
N THR A 32 -13.33 -13.56 2.04
CA THR A 32 -13.20 -12.41 2.93
C THR A 32 -13.21 -11.19 2.01
N PRO A 33 -14.26 -10.35 2.02
CA PRO A 33 -14.33 -9.23 1.10
C PRO A 33 -13.12 -8.32 1.34
N ILE A 34 -12.38 -8.03 0.28
CA ILE A 34 -11.22 -7.11 0.35
C ILE A 34 -11.69 -5.82 1.00
N ASN A 35 -11.09 -5.48 2.14
CA ASN A 35 -11.47 -4.30 2.89
C ASN A 35 -10.84 -3.06 2.25
N TRP A 36 -11.53 -2.52 1.25
CA TRP A 36 -11.10 -1.36 0.46
C TRP A 36 -10.83 -0.11 1.31
N GLU A 37 -11.49 0.05 2.45
CA GLU A 37 -11.25 1.17 3.36
C GLU A 37 -9.85 1.11 3.97
N ARG A 38 -9.39 -0.08 4.37
CA ARG A 38 -8.03 -0.29 4.88
C ARG A 38 -6.99 -0.05 3.78
N LEU A 39 -7.29 -0.46 2.54
CA LEU A 39 -6.40 -0.22 1.41
C LEU A 39 -6.25 1.28 1.14
N HIS A 40 -7.35 2.03 1.11
CA HIS A 40 -7.32 3.48 0.93
C HIS A 40 -6.58 4.21 2.04
N ALA A 41 -6.68 3.74 3.29
CA ALA A 41 -5.91 4.29 4.40
C ALA A 41 -4.39 4.06 4.26
N LEU A 42 -3.96 3.05 3.50
CA LEU A 42 -2.55 2.73 3.28
C LEU A 42 -1.88 3.61 2.21
N ILE A 43 -2.63 4.05 1.21
CA ILE A 43 -2.14 4.87 0.09
C ILE A 43 -1.32 6.09 0.55
N PRO A 44 -1.77 6.94 1.50
CA PRO A 44 -0.98 8.09 1.93
C PRO A 44 0.32 7.70 2.62
N TRP A 45 0.36 6.57 3.34
CA TRP A 45 1.58 6.07 3.97
C TRP A 45 2.58 5.55 2.94
N ILE A 46 2.11 4.86 1.90
CA ILE A 46 2.97 4.42 0.78
C ILE A 46 3.54 5.63 0.05
N ALA A 47 2.70 6.63 -0.26
CA ALA A 47 3.14 7.87 -0.90
C ALA A 47 4.18 8.61 -0.05
N PHE A 48 4.03 8.61 1.27
CA PHE A 48 5.00 9.19 2.20
C PHE A 48 6.35 8.46 2.17
N LEU A 49 6.34 7.12 2.31
CA LEU A 49 7.56 6.32 2.26
C LEU A 49 8.28 6.47 0.91
N PHE A 50 7.51 6.50 -0.18
CA PHE A 50 8.04 6.73 -1.51
C PHE A 50 8.66 8.13 -1.65
N ALA A 51 7.96 9.18 -1.19
CA ALA A 51 8.49 10.55 -1.22
C ALA A 51 9.76 10.69 -0.35
N GLY A 52 9.79 10.06 0.83
CA GLY A 52 10.96 10.03 1.69
C GLY A 52 12.14 9.28 1.06
N PHE A 53 11.87 8.16 0.38
CA PHE A 53 12.90 7.41 -0.35
C PHE A 53 13.45 8.22 -1.52
N VAL A 54 12.59 8.87 -2.30
CA VAL A 54 13.00 9.77 -3.40
C VAL A 54 13.86 10.91 -2.85
N TRP A 55 13.43 11.55 -1.75
CA TRP A 55 14.20 12.61 -1.10
C TRP A 55 15.56 12.13 -0.58
N ALA A 56 15.61 10.98 0.10
CA ALA A 56 16.86 10.40 0.60
C ALA A 56 17.84 10.08 -0.53
N THR A 57 17.31 9.55 -1.65
CA THR A 57 18.07 9.29 -2.87
C THR A 57 18.59 10.61 -3.46
N PHE A 58 17.76 11.65 -3.45
CA PHE A 58 18.11 13.01 -3.87
C PHE A 58 19.16 13.68 -3.00
N LEU A 59 19.26 13.29 -1.73
CA LEU A 59 20.32 13.73 -0.83
C LEU A 59 21.59 12.95 -1.15
N LEU A 60 21.50 11.63 -1.22
CA LEU A 60 22.65 10.74 -1.39
C LEU A 60 23.36 10.93 -2.72
N ILE A 61 22.65 11.12 -3.84
CA ILE A 61 23.23 11.25 -5.18
C ILE A 61 24.18 12.47 -5.26
N PRO A 62 23.74 13.73 -5.08
CA PRO A 62 24.61 14.88 -5.13
C PRO A 62 25.56 14.96 -3.94
N THR A 63 25.32 14.26 -2.83
CA THR A 63 26.33 14.16 -1.76
C THR A 63 27.47 13.21 -2.20
N ALA A 64 27.14 12.07 -2.81
CA ALA A 64 28.12 11.12 -3.34
C ALA A 64 28.88 11.68 -4.55
N PHE A 65 28.17 12.28 -5.51
CA PHE A 65 28.76 12.91 -6.70
C PHE A 65 29.37 14.28 -6.40
N GLY A 66 28.78 15.08 -5.52
CA GLY A 66 29.32 16.38 -5.11
C GLY A 66 30.59 16.25 -4.27
N LEU A 67 30.81 15.13 -3.58
CA LEU A 67 32.13 14.82 -2.99
C LEU A 67 33.19 14.58 -4.09
N HIS A 68 32.78 14.00 -5.22
CA HIS A 68 33.64 13.77 -6.38
C HIS A 68 33.86 15.07 -7.19
N TYR A 69 32.86 15.95 -7.25
CA TYR A 69 32.86 17.21 -7.98
C TYR A 69 33.00 18.45 -7.08
N ALA A 70 33.55 18.32 -5.87
CA ALA A 70 33.61 19.37 -4.84
C ALA A 70 34.32 20.66 -5.28
N GLY A 71 35.00 20.64 -6.43
CA GLY A 71 35.59 21.83 -7.07
C GLY A 71 34.67 22.60 -8.03
N MET A 72 33.53 22.05 -8.48
CA MET A 72 32.72 22.64 -9.57
C MET A 72 31.43 23.33 -9.10
N PHE A 73 30.82 22.91 -7.99
CA PHE A 73 29.60 23.54 -7.47
C PHE A 73 29.75 23.86 -5.97
N PRO A 74 29.45 25.09 -5.53
CA PRO A 74 29.53 25.44 -4.12
C PRO A 74 28.61 24.54 -3.29
N ALA A 75 29.12 23.96 -2.21
CA ALA A 75 28.32 23.19 -1.25
C ALA A 75 27.11 24.00 -0.70
N ALA A 76 27.24 25.33 -0.71
CA ALA A 76 26.20 26.31 -0.40
C ALA A 76 25.01 26.31 -1.40
N SER A 77 25.09 25.63 -2.53
CA SER A 77 23.96 25.49 -3.47
C SER A 77 23.16 24.23 -3.14
N ASN A 78 23.87 23.15 -2.81
CA ASN A 78 23.27 21.84 -2.54
C ASN A 78 22.34 21.84 -1.31
N TRP A 79 22.71 22.50 -0.20
CA TRP A 79 21.85 22.53 0.99
C TRP A 79 20.50 23.24 0.75
N LEU A 80 20.47 24.31 -0.06
CA LEU A 80 19.24 25.02 -0.41
C LEU A 80 18.27 24.09 -1.16
N TYR A 81 18.77 23.29 -2.09
CA TYR A 81 17.95 22.34 -2.84
C TYR A 81 17.45 21.18 -1.99
N VAL A 82 18.29 20.67 -1.09
CA VAL A 82 17.87 19.64 -0.12
C VAL A 82 16.75 20.17 0.79
N LEU A 83 16.84 21.42 1.24
CA LEU A 83 15.80 22.07 2.05
C LEU A 83 14.50 22.33 1.26
N MET A 84 14.59 22.72 -0.01
CA MET A 84 13.42 22.83 -0.89
C MET A 84 12.72 21.49 -1.09
N GLY A 85 13.48 20.42 -1.34
CA GLY A 85 12.93 19.06 -1.42
C GLY A 85 12.25 18.62 -0.12
N LEU A 86 12.88 18.90 1.02
CA LEU A 86 12.35 18.55 2.35
C LEU A 86 11.03 19.27 2.64
N THR A 87 10.96 20.58 2.35
CA THR A 87 9.74 21.38 2.55
C THR A 87 8.60 20.91 1.64
N LEU A 88 8.88 20.52 0.41
CA LEU A 88 7.87 19.92 -0.49
C LEU A 88 7.39 18.55 0.01
N CYS A 89 8.27 17.71 0.53
CA CYS A 89 7.89 16.42 1.14
C CYS A 89 7.01 16.62 2.40
N LEU A 90 7.35 17.57 3.27
CA LEU A 90 6.53 17.94 4.43
C LEU A 90 5.17 18.50 4.01
N ALA A 91 5.11 19.36 2.99
CA ALA A 91 3.87 19.89 2.46
C ALA A 91 2.99 18.78 1.84
N CYS A 92 3.60 17.83 1.13
CA CYS A 92 2.92 16.64 0.61
C CYS A 92 2.34 15.79 1.74
N PHE A 93 3.10 15.56 2.82
CA PHE A 93 2.64 14.82 3.99
C PHE A 93 1.43 15.49 4.65
N VAL A 94 1.53 16.79 4.93
CA VAL A 94 0.40 17.54 5.50
C VAL A 94 -0.80 17.46 4.58
N ALA A 95 -0.64 17.69 3.27
CA ALA A 95 -1.73 17.62 2.29
C ALA A 95 -2.40 16.24 2.21
N ALA A 96 -1.62 15.16 2.34
CA ALA A 96 -2.13 13.80 2.40
C ALA A 96 -2.96 13.55 3.66
N GLN A 97 -2.52 14.06 4.82
CA GLN A 97 -3.24 13.92 6.08
C GLN A 97 -4.58 14.67 6.09
N VAL A 98 -4.67 15.85 5.45
CA VAL A 98 -5.93 16.62 5.38
C VAL A 98 -6.93 16.07 4.35
N LYS A 99 -6.68 14.89 3.77
CA LYS A 99 -7.50 14.28 2.69
C LYS A 99 -7.67 15.17 1.44
N HIS A 100 -6.79 16.15 1.25
CA HIS A 100 -6.76 16.97 0.04
C HIS A 100 -5.94 16.26 -1.05
N GLY A 101 -6.49 15.18 -1.61
CA GLY A 101 -5.79 14.32 -2.58
C GLY A 101 -5.21 15.09 -3.77
N ALA A 102 -5.94 16.07 -4.32
CA ALA A 102 -5.46 16.91 -5.42
C ALA A 102 -4.19 17.73 -5.05
N ARG A 103 -4.12 18.25 -3.81
CA ARG A 103 -2.96 19.01 -3.35
C ARG A 103 -1.76 18.11 -3.09
N ALA A 104 -1.99 16.91 -2.55
CA ALA A 104 -0.93 15.93 -2.35
C ALA A 104 -0.29 15.51 -3.69
N ILE A 105 -1.11 15.33 -4.75
CA ILE A 105 -0.61 15.05 -6.10
C ILE A 105 0.22 16.22 -6.64
N LEU A 106 -0.24 17.47 -6.47
CA LEU A 106 0.52 18.65 -6.90
C LEU A 106 1.88 18.75 -6.19
N PHE A 107 1.93 18.49 -4.88
CA PHE A 107 3.20 18.49 -4.14
C PHE A 107 4.10 17.32 -4.57
N ALA A 108 3.57 16.13 -4.81
CA ALA A 108 4.33 15.01 -5.34
C ALA A 108 4.91 15.32 -6.73
N PHE A 109 4.12 15.94 -7.61
CA PHE A 109 4.59 16.41 -8.91
C PHE A 109 5.65 17.50 -8.78
N ALA A 110 5.50 18.44 -7.85
CA ALA A 110 6.52 19.46 -7.59
C ALA A 110 7.84 18.86 -7.11
N VAL A 111 7.80 17.81 -6.26
CA VAL A 111 9.00 17.05 -5.88
C VAL A 111 9.62 16.37 -7.10
N LEU A 112 8.83 15.69 -7.94
CA LEU A 112 9.34 15.03 -9.15
C LEU A 112 9.93 16.03 -10.16
N LEU A 113 9.29 17.19 -10.34
CA LEU A 113 9.73 18.23 -11.27
C LEU A 113 11.02 18.90 -10.77
N LEU A 114 11.09 19.17 -9.45
CA LEU A 114 12.33 19.59 -8.82
C LEU A 114 13.41 18.53 -9.00
N SER A 115 13.03 17.24 -8.92
CA SER A 115 13.97 16.14 -9.11
C SER A 115 14.46 15.96 -10.54
N TYR A 116 13.64 16.26 -11.55
CA TYR A 116 14.03 16.20 -12.96
C TYR A 116 14.97 17.34 -13.36
N TRP A 117 14.87 18.48 -12.70
CA TRP A 117 15.68 19.66 -13.01
C TRP A 117 17.17 19.49 -12.69
N PHE A 118 17.52 18.57 -11.78
CA PHE A 118 18.89 18.22 -11.43
C PHE A 118 19.30 16.87 -12.04
#